data_AF-V4NZ31-F1
#
_entry.id   AF-V4NZ31-F1
#
_cell.length_a   1.000
_cell.length_b   1.000
_cell.length_c   1.000
_cell.angle_alpha   90.00
_cell.angle_beta   90.00
_cell.angle_gamma   90.00
#
_symmetry.space_group_name_H-M   'P 1'
#
loop_
_entity.id
_entity.type
_entity.pdbx_description
1 polymer ?
#
loop_
_entity_poly.entity_id
_entity_poly.type
_entity_poly.pdbx_seq_one_letter_code
_entity_poly.pdbx_strand_id
1 'polypeptide(L)' 'MGIRLCDSTGVILREFGAQQQVRKDQANAAVFHAGGFRYDVDGRAFCFNEAVPEILRMLSIADARAI' A
#
# COMPACT_ATOMS: atom_id res chain seq x y z
N MET A 1 2.15 -15.56 -6.21
CA MET A 1 0.93 -14.86 -5.77
C MET A 1 1.28 -13.38 -5.65
N GLY A 2 0.68 -12.51 -6.46
CA GLY A 2 1.02 -11.09 -6.54
C GLY A 2 0.13 -10.25 -5.64
N ILE A 3 0.71 -9.23 -5.01
CA ILE A 3 0.05 -8.20 -4.22
C ILE A 3 -0.56 -7.21 -5.22
N ARG A 4 -1.87 -6.92 -5.16
CA ARG A 4 -2.50 -5.90 -6.01
C ARG A 4 -3.21 -4.86 -5.14
N LEU A 5 -2.72 -3.63 -5.16
CA LEU A 5 -3.27 -2.53 -4.37
C LEU A 5 -4.61 -2.08 -4.94
N CYS A 6 -5.60 -1.98 -4.06
CA CYS A 6 -6.94 -1.48 -4.37
C CYS A 6 -7.22 -0.24 -3.53
N ASP A 7 -8.10 0.62 -4.02
CA ASP A 7 -8.60 1.76 -3.25
C ASP A 7 -9.18 1.27 -1.91
N SER A 8 -8.89 1.99 -0.82
CA SER A 8 -9.37 1.68 0.53
C SER A 8 -8.81 0.40 1.18
N THR A 9 -7.68 -0.12 0.69
CA THR A 9 -6.94 -1.23 1.34
C THR A 9 -6.04 -0.70 2.47
N GLY A 10 -5.95 -1.41 3.59
CA GLY A 10 -4.90 -1.17 4.59
C GLY A 10 -3.65 -1.98 4.26
N VAL A 11 -2.45 -1.46 4.51
CA VAL A 11 -1.20 -2.22 4.38
C VAL A 11 -0.36 -2.08 5.62
N ILE A 12 0.29 -3.16 6.05
CA ILE A 12 1.29 -3.10 7.12
C ILE A 12 2.66 -3.00 6.44
N LEU A 13 3.33 -1.87 6.67
CA LEU A 13 4.69 -1.64 6.22
C LEU A 13 5.67 -2.19 7.25
N ARG A 14 6.74 -2.86 6.78
CA ARG A 14 7.74 -3.49 7.65
C ARG A 14 8.33 -2.54 8.70
N GLU A 15 8.58 -1.30 8.31
CA GLU A 15 9.24 -0.30 9.16
C GLU A 15 8.31 0.34 10.20
N PHE A 16 7.01 0.41 9.91
CA PHE A 16 6.05 1.12 10.77
C PHE A 16 5.31 0.21 11.73
N GLY A 17 5.17 -1.09 11.42
CA GLY A 17 4.47 -2.07 12.25
C GLY A 17 2.96 -1.82 12.44
N ALA A 18 2.46 -0.65 12.03
CA ALA A 18 1.08 -0.22 12.08
C ALA A 18 0.44 -0.24 10.69
N GLN A 19 -0.88 -0.42 10.66
CA GLN A 19 -1.67 -0.34 9.44
C GLN A 19 -1.60 1.09 8.86
N GLN A 20 -1.22 1.17 7.59
CA GLN A 20 -1.26 2.37 6.76
C GLN A 20 -2.40 2.25 5.77
N GLN A 21 -3.17 3.31 5.59
CA GLN A 21 -4.23 3.31 4.59
C GLN A 21 -3.65 3.62 3.21
N VAL A 22 -3.97 2.78 2.24
CA VAL A 22 -3.61 2.98 0.84
C VAL A 22 -4.57 3.97 0.23
N ARG A 23 -4.04 5.02 -0.40
CA ARG A 23 -4.82 6.02 -1.14
C ARG A 23 -4.30 6.09 -2.56
N LYS A 24 -5.20 6.00 -3.53
CA LYS A 24 -4.82 6.15 -4.93
C LYS A 24 -4.42 7.60 -5.23
N ASP A 25 -3.36 7.79 -6.00
CA ASP A 25 -2.98 9.11 -6.48
C ASP A 25 -4.02 9.64 -7.48
N GLN A 26 -4.44 10.89 -7.33
CA GLN A 26 -5.44 11.49 -8.21
C GLN A 26 -4.88 11.88 -9.59
N ALA A 27 -3.59 12.19 -9.68
CA ALA A 27 -2.93 12.56 -10.93
C ALA A 27 -2.46 11.32 -11.73
N ASN A 28 -2.16 10.21 -11.06
CA ASN A 28 -1.70 8.98 -11.69
C ASN A 28 -2.40 7.72 -11.14
N ALA A 29 -3.22 7.10 -11.98
CA ALA A 29 -3.99 5.92 -11.61
C ALA A 29 -3.16 4.65 -11.34
N ALA A 30 -1.87 4.63 -11.69
CA ALA A 30 -0.95 3.54 -11.39
C ALA A 30 -0.24 3.72 -10.04
N VAL A 31 -0.38 4.86 -9.38
CA VAL A 31 0.33 5.18 -8.13
C VAL A 31 -0.60 5.11 -6.94
N PHE A 32 -0.09 4.51 -5.87
CA PHE A 32 -0.74 4.41 -4.58
C PHE A 32 0.17 4.97 -3.49
N HIS A 33 -0.41 5.71 -2.57
CA HIS A 33 0.26 6.28 -1.42
C HIS A 33 -0.06 5.45 -0.18
N ALA A 34 0.96 5.04 0.56
CA ALA A 34 0.80 4.39 1.87
C ALA A 34 1.92 4.85 2.82
N GLY A 35 1.55 5.38 3.99
CA GLY A 35 2.51 5.86 4.99
C GLY A 35 3.44 6.96 4.50
N GLY A 36 3.05 7.73 3.46
CA GLY A 36 3.88 8.77 2.85
C GLY A 36 4.80 8.30 1.71
N PHE A 37 4.76 7.01 1.36
CA PHE A 37 5.55 6.42 0.27
C PHE A 37 4.68 6.09 -0.94
N ARG A 38 5.28 6.08 -2.13
CA ARG A 38 4.61 5.78 -3.40
C ARG A 38 4.89 4.36 -3.87
N TYR A 39 3.82 3.62 -4.10
CA TYR A 39 3.82 2.25 -4.58
C TYR A 39 3.09 2.13 -5.92
N ASP A 40 3.56 1.21 -6.75
CA ASP A 40 2.85 0.77 -7.95
C ASP A 40 1.69 -0.18 -7.57
N VAL A 41 0.79 -0.46 -8.52
CA VAL A 41 -0.34 -1.40 -8.40
C VAL A 41 0.09 -2.75 -7.82
N ASP A 42 1.32 -3.18 -8.07
CA ASP A 42 1.89 -4.45 -7.61
C ASP A 42 2.53 -4.39 -6.21
N GLY A 43 2.42 -3.26 -5.51
CA GLY A 43 3.00 -3.06 -4.17
C GLY A 43 4.51 -2.83 -4.15
N ARG A 44 5.09 -2.43 -5.27
CA ARG A 44 6.53 -2.14 -5.43
C ARG A 44 6.78 -0.64 -5.37
N ALA A 45 8.04 -0.23 -5.15
CA ALA A 45 8.43 1.18 -5.27
C ALA A 45 8.03 1.73 -6.64
N PHE A 46 7.29 2.84 -6.65
CA PHE A 46 6.94 3.50 -7.92
C PHE A 46 8.17 4.14 -8.57
N CYS A 47 9.04 4.75 -7.77
CA CYS A 47 10.31 5.32 -8.22
C CYS A 47 11.48 4.41 -7.81
N PHE A 48 12.36 4.08 -8.75
CA PHE A 48 13.57 3.29 -8.51
C PHE A 48 14.54 3.92 -7.49
N ASN A 49 14.47 5.24 -7.31
CA ASN A 49 15.31 6.00 -6.39
C ASN A 49 14.66 6.23 -5.01
N GLU A 50 13.47 5.69 -4.78
CA GLU A 50 12.71 5.84 -3.54
C GLU A 50 12.86 4.56 -2.71
N ALA A 51 13.51 4.66 -1.55
CA ALA A 51 13.55 3.56 -0.59
C ALA A 51 12.19 3.46 0.10
N VAL A 52 11.32 2.60 -0.43
CA VAL A 52 10.01 2.34 0.17
C VAL A 52 10.07 1.12 1.09
N PRO A 53 9.38 1.16 2.25
CA PRO A 53 9.21 -0.01 3.09
C PRO A 53 8.55 -1.18 2.36
N GLU A 54 8.97 -2.41 2.69
CA GLU A 54 8.31 -3.60 2.17
C GLU A 54 6.90 -3.76 2.77
N ILE A 55 5.91 -4.03 1.91
CA ILE A 55 4.55 -4.36 2.32
C ILE A 55 4.51 -5.78 2.86
N LEU A 56 4.32 -5.94 4.17
CA LEU A 56 4.26 -7.24 4.83
C LEU A 56 2.90 -7.91 4.68
N ARG A 57 1.83 -7.13 4.83
CA ARG A 57 0.44 -7.62 4.74
C ARG A 57 -0.47 -6.59 4.12
N MET A 58 -1.42 -7.07 3.33
CA MET A 58 -2.61 -6.33 2.94
C MET A 58 -3.76 -6.68 3.88
N LEU A 59 -4.49 -5.66 4.30
CA LEU A 59 -5.70 -5.72 5.08
C LEU A 59 -6.83 -5.24 4.17
N SER A 60 -7.64 -6.17 3.69
CA SER A 60 -8.83 -5.81 2.93
C SER A 60 -9.89 -5.24 3.88
N ILE A 61 -10.79 -4.40 3.36
CA ILE A 61 -11.96 -3.92 4.12
C ILE A 61 -12.79 -5.08 4.72
N ALA A 62 -12.75 -6.26 4.09
CA ALA A 62 -13.38 -7.48 4.61
C ALA A 62 -12.74 -7.96 5.92
N ASP A 63 -11.42 -7.81 6.10
CA ASP A 63 -10.70 -8.12 7.34
C ASP A 63 -10.97 -7.07 8.42
N ALA A 64 -11.09 -5.80 8.04
CA ALA A 64 -11.33 -4.69 8.97
C ALA A 64 -12.71 -4.78 9.68
N ARG A 65 -13.65 -5.55 9.14
CA ARG A 65 -15.00 -5.74 9.69
C ARG A 65 -15.16 -7.05 10.49
N ALA A 66 -14.07 -7.80 10.71
CA ALA A 66 -14.08 -9.08 11.42
C ALA A 66 -13.70 -8.97 12.91
N ILE A 67 -13.74 -7.77 13.50
CA ILE A 67 -13.44 -7.51 14.91
C ILE A 67 -14.66 -6.91 15.60
#